data_AF-A0A849W5U0-F1
#
_entry.id   AF-A0A849W5U0-F1
#
_cell.length_a   1.000
_cell.length_b   1.000
_cell.length_c   1.000
_cell.angle_alpha   90.00
_cell.angle_beta   90.00
_cell.angle_gamma   90.00
#
_symmetry.space_group_name_H-M   'P 1'
#
loop_
_entity.id
_entity.type
_entity.pdbx_description
1 polymer ?
#
loop_
_entity_poly.entity_id
_entity_poly.type
_entity_poly.pdbx_seq_one_letter_code
_entity_poly.pdbx_strand_id
1 'polypeptide(L)'
;MDYSHDRNYKHLLSYRKIFQEVIEHYIEGEWKQELDLEKAEKMDKSFILQDFAERESDIIYRVLLNKKRKKSICTSLSNTNLV
;
A
#
# COMPACT_ATOMS: atom_id res chain seq x y z
N MET A 1 13.75 4.21 24.84
CA MET A 1 12.97 3.38 23.91
C MET A 1 13.44 3.74 22.51
N ASP A 2 14.02 2.77 21.81
CA ASP A 2 14.74 3.02 20.56
C ASP A 2 13.76 3.12 19.38
N TYR A 3 13.50 4.34 18.91
CA TYR A 3 12.68 4.63 17.72
C TYR A 3 13.46 4.41 16.40
N SER A 4 14.60 3.71 16.44
CA SER A 4 15.43 3.41 15.27
C SER A 4 14.64 2.65 14.19
N HIS A 5 13.83 1.67 14.58
CA HIS A 5 13.08 0.84 13.63
C HIS A 5 12.02 1.65 12.88
N ASP A 6 11.26 2.51 13.55
CA ASP A 6 10.21 3.32 12.94
C ASP A 6 10.77 4.30 11.90
N ARG A 7 11.95 4.89 12.15
CA ARG A 7 12.61 5.78 11.19
C ARG A 7 13.02 5.05 9.92
N ASN A 8 13.51 3.82 10.04
CA ASN A 8 13.92 3.02 8.90
C ASN A 8 12.72 2.57 8.07
N TYR A 9 11.62 2.15 8.70
CA TYR A 9 10.39 1.81 8.00
C TYR A 9 9.77 3.02 7.31
N LYS A 10 9.79 4.19 7.95
CA LYS A 10 9.39 5.46 7.31
C LYS A 10 10.24 5.75 6.08
N HIS A 11 11.54 5.59 6.15
CA HIS A 11 12.40 5.81 4.99
C HIS A 11 12.11 4.82 3.87
N LEU A 12 11.98 3.53 4.20
CA LEU A 12 11.70 2.46 3.25
C LEU A 12 10.35 2.65 2.53
N LEU A 13 9.28 2.92 3.28
CA LEU A 13 7.93 3.13 2.74
C LEU A 13 7.74 4.50 2.10
N SER A 14 8.70 5.42 2.23
CA SER A 14 8.71 6.67 1.46
C SER A 14 8.99 6.44 -0.03
N TYR A 15 9.57 5.29 -0.39
CA TYR A 15 9.72 4.91 -1.79
C TYR A 15 8.41 4.30 -2.29
N ARG A 16 7.74 5.01 -3.19
CA ARG A 16 6.45 4.59 -3.78
C ARG A 16 6.47 3.17 -4.34
N LYS A 17 7.57 2.74 -4.95
CA LYS A 17 7.72 1.37 -5.48
C LYS A 17 7.67 0.31 -4.37
N ILE A 18 8.31 0.58 -3.24
CA ILE A 18 8.30 -0.36 -2.12
C ILE A 18 6.92 -0.39 -1.48
N PHE A 19 6.28 0.78 -1.35
CA PHE A 19 4.89 0.86 -0.93
C PHE A 19 3.98 0.01 -1.84
N GLN A 20 4.11 0.13 -3.15
CA GLN A 20 3.37 -0.69 -4.13
C GLN A 20 3.57 -2.19 -3.88
N GLU A 21 4.82 -2.64 -3.79
CA GLU A 21 5.14 -4.05 -3.57
C GLU A 21 4.54 -4.58 -2.25
N VAL A 22 4.57 -3.77 -1.19
CA VAL A 22 3.95 -4.11 0.10
C VAL A 22 2.44 -4.30 -0.04
N ILE A 23 1.75 -3.34 -0.66
CA ILE A 23 0.30 -3.46 -0.87
C ILE A 23 0.00 -4.69 -1.74
N GLU A 24 0.71 -4.88 -2.85
CA GLU A 24 0.44 -5.95 -3.80
C GLU A 24 0.69 -7.35 -3.22
N HIS A 25 1.82 -7.56 -2.53
CA HIS A 25 2.29 -8.90 -2.15
C HIS A 25 2.02 -9.27 -0.70
N TYR A 26 1.90 -8.30 0.21
CA TYR A 26 1.86 -8.58 1.66
C TYR A 26 0.51 -8.31 2.31
N ILE A 27 -0.34 -7.49 1.70
CA ILE A 27 -1.69 -7.23 2.22
C ILE A 27 -2.67 -8.19 1.54
N GLU A 28 -3.69 -8.65 2.24
CA GLU A 28 -4.76 -9.46 1.65
C GLU A 28 -6.00 -8.61 1.39
N GLY A 29 -6.72 -8.87 0.29
CA GLY A 29 -7.98 -8.21 -0.01
C GLY A 29 -8.20 -7.86 -1.48
N GLU A 30 -9.38 -8.18 -1.99
CA GLU A 30 -9.79 -7.93 -3.37
C GLU A 30 -9.83 -6.43 -3.72
N TRP A 31 -10.10 -5.57 -2.72
CA TRP A 31 -10.16 -4.11 -2.87
C TRP A 31 -8.86 -3.49 -3.41
N LYS A 32 -7.72 -4.17 -3.20
CA LYS A 32 -6.42 -3.72 -3.72
C LYS A 32 -6.38 -3.67 -5.25
N GLN A 33 -7.18 -4.50 -5.92
CA GLN A 33 -7.30 -4.50 -7.39
C GLN A 33 -7.98 -3.23 -7.91
N GLU A 34 -8.72 -2.52 -7.06
CA GLU A 34 -9.37 -1.26 -7.38
C GLU A 34 -8.44 -0.06 -7.20
N LEU A 35 -7.25 -0.23 -6.60
CA LEU A 35 -6.30 0.84 -6.37
C LEU A 35 -5.45 1.12 -7.62
N ASP A 36 -5.38 2.39 -8.03
CA ASP A 36 -4.38 2.85 -9.00
C ASP A 36 -3.06 3.16 -8.29
N LEU A 37 -2.30 2.13 -7.94
CA LEU A 37 -1.04 2.29 -7.21
C LEU A 37 0.03 3.00 -8.05
N GLU A 38 -0.07 3.01 -9.39
CA GLU A 38 0.83 3.77 -10.26
C GLU A 38 0.65 5.27 -10.07
N LYS A 39 -0.56 5.73 -9.75
CA LYS A 39 -0.87 7.13 -9.42
C LYS A 39 -0.89 7.41 -7.91
N ALA A 40 -0.30 6.54 -7.09
CA ALA A 40 -0.17 6.80 -5.66
C ALA A 40 0.71 8.03 -5.40
N GLU A 41 0.16 9.02 -4.71
CA GLU A 41 0.84 10.26 -4.36
C GLU A 41 1.09 10.30 -2.85
N LYS A 42 2.35 10.54 -2.47
CA LYS A 42 2.69 10.77 -1.07
C LYS A 42 2.20 12.15 -0.65
N MET A 43 1.39 12.20 0.40
CA MET A 43 0.90 13.47 0.95
C MET A 43 1.97 14.05 1.86
N ASP A 44 2.41 15.27 1.55
CA ASP A 44 3.29 16.01 2.43
C ASP A 44 2.52 16.51 3.66
N LYS A 45 3.19 16.51 4.81
CA LYS A 45 2.66 16.77 6.15
C LYS A 45 2.29 18.25 6.39
N SER A 46 2.08 19.04 5.34
CA SER A 46 1.82 20.48 5.41
C SER A 46 0.43 20.87 5.94
N PHE A 47 -0.36 19.90 6.41
CA PHE A 47 -1.67 20.12 7.04
C PHE A 47 -1.63 20.11 8.58
N ILE A 48 -0.46 19.96 9.17
CA ILE A 48 -0.29 19.73 10.61
C ILE A 48 0.36 20.95 11.25
N LEU A 49 -0.17 21.40 12.39
CA LEU A 49 0.44 22.45 13.21
C LEU A 49 1.88 22.04 13.57
N GLN A 50 2.82 22.98 13.47
CA GLN A 50 4.26 22.79 13.69
C GLN A 50 4.57 22.04 15.01
N ASP A 51 3.74 22.20 16.03
CA ASP A 51 3.88 21.60 17.36
C ASP A 51 3.64 20.06 17.40
N PHE A 52 3.08 19.48 16.34
CA PHE A 52 2.86 18.03 16.21
C PHE A 52 3.84 17.36 15.24
N ALA A 53 4.72 18.13 14.59
CA ALA A 53 5.63 17.63 13.55
C ALA A 53 6.66 16.60 14.08
N GLU A 54 7.01 16.66 15.37
CA GLU A 54 8.02 15.77 15.97
C GLU A 54 7.48 14.39 16.36
N ARG A 55 6.15 14.19 16.45
CA ARG A 55 5.56 12.94 16.94
C ARG A 55 5.08 11.96 15.88
N GLU A 56 5.04 12.32 14.60
CA GLU A 56 4.41 11.45 13.58
C GLU A 56 5.40 10.79 12.62
N SER A 57 5.68 9.51 12.91
CA SER A 57 6.35 8.55 12.03
C SER A 57 5.50 8.16 10.81
N ASP A 58 4.19 8.44 10.82
CA ASP A 58 3.27 7.96 9.79
C ASP A 58 3.49 8.57 8.41
N ILE A 59 3.25 7.76 7.37
CA ILE A 59 3.28 8.15 5.95
C ILE A 59 1.88 7.97 5.40
N ILE A 60 1.40 9.00 4.71
CA ILE A 60 0.09 8.99 4.09
C ILE A 60 0.25 8.98 2.58
N TYR A 61 -0.36 8.00 1.93
CA TYR A 61 -0.50 7.95 0.48
C TYR A 61 -1.96 8.20 0.10
N ARG A 62 -2.16 9.07 -0.88
CA ARG A 62 -3.42 9.20 -1.59
C ARG A 62 -3.37 8.31 -2.82
N VAL A 63 -4.38 7.46 -2.97
CA VAL A 63 -4.49 6.54 -4.10
C VAL A 63 -5.88 6.71 -4.71
N LEU A 64 -5.95 6.75 -6.03
CA LEU A 64 -7.21 6.83 -6.74
C LEU A 64 -7.84 5.43 -6.84
N LEU A 65 -9.16 5.37 -6.70
CA LEU A 65 -9.92 4.14 -6.94
C LEU A 65 -10.32 4.08 -8.41
N ASN A 66 -9.80 3.07 -9.11
CA ASN A 66 -10.19 2.72 -10.45
C ASN A 66 -11.56 2.02 -10.42
N LYS A 67 -12.62 2.74 -10.77
CA LYS A 67 -13.99 2.22 -10.93
C LYS A 67 -14.16 1.12 -12.02
N LYS A 68 -13.08 0.56 -12.57
CA LYS A 68 -13.12 -0.38 -13.69
C LYS A 68 -12.15 -1.55 -13.53
N ARG A 69 -12.64 -2.64 -12.93
CA ARG A 69 -12.79 -3.98 -13.54
C ARG A 69 -13.12 -4.96 -12.42
N LYS A 70 -14.35 -5.47 -12.40
CA LYS A 70 -14.61 -6.79 -11.81
C LYS A 70 -13.76 -7.79 -12.59
N LYS A 71 -12.60 -8.17 -12.07
CA LYS A 71 -11.85 -9.31 -12.60
C LYS A 71 -12.48 -10.53 -11.94
N SER A 72 -13.35 -11.21 -12.67
CA SER A 72 -13.86 -12.52 -12.28
C SER A 72 -12.66 -13.44 -12.12
N ILE A 73 -12.24 -13.71 -10.88
CA ILE A 73 -11.32 -14.80 -10.61
C ILE A 73 -12.15 -16.07 -10.73
N CYS A 74 -12.14 -16.67 -11.92
CA CYS A 74 -12.42 -18.09 -12.08
C CYS A 74 -11.09 -18.80 -11.87
N THR A 75 -10.84 -19.27 -10.65
CA THR A 75 -9.79 -20.26 -10.44
C THR A 75 -10.35 -21.59 -10.91
N SER A 76 -9.80 -22.05 -12.04
CA SER A 76 -10.02 -23.38 -12.59
C SER A 76 -9.88 -24.43 -11.49
N LEU A 77 -10.89 -25.29 -11.34
CA LEU A 77 -10.72 -26.55 -10.63
C LEU A 77 -9.48 -27.23 -11.19
N SER A 78 -8.54 -27.56 -10.30
CA SER A 78 -7.45 -28.48 -10.59
C SER A 78 -8.07 -29.79 -11.06
N ASN A 79 -8.08 -30.01 -12.37
CA ASN A 79 -8.45 -31.27 -12.97
C ASN A 79 -7.28 -32.23 -12.72
N THR A 80 -7.28 -32.92 -11.58
CA THR A 80 -6.43 -34.10 -11.38
C THR A 80 -7.22 -35.31 -11.85
N ASN A 81 -7.17 -35.57 -13.16
CA ASN A 81 -7.26 -36.94 -13.65
C ASN A 81 -5.84 -37.49 -13.69
N LEU A 82 -5.54 -38.43 -12.81
CA LEU A 82 -4.41 -39.33 -12.93
C LEU A 82 -4.91 -40.71 -12.52
N VAL A 83 -5.20 -41.51 -13.56
CA VAL A 83 -5.22 -42.97 -13.70
C VAL A 83 -5.78 -43.79 -12.52
#